data_AF-A0A7X6ZVZ1-F1
#
_entry.id   AF-A0A7X6ZVZ1-F1
#
_cell.length_a   1.000
_cell.length_b   1.000
_cell.length_c   1.000
_cell.angle_alpha   90.00
_cell.angle_beta   90.00
_cell.angle_gamma   90.00
#
_symmetry.space_group_name_H-M   'P 1'
#
loop_
_entity.id
_entity.type
_entity.pdbx_description
1 polymer ?
#
loop_
_entity_poly.entity_id
_entity_poly.type
_entity_poly.pdbx_seq_one_letter_code
_entity_poly.pdbx_strand_id
1 'polypeptide(L)'
;MKKASISFVILVSLVILCGGAAIFNIAAASRYRARTEYERIENRYISESGIDLAVGLFINYLSNQDYVLAYSQNGDGNCQVLDEYSPYLLDEIKIAENLDDVPLDLISTESADYLSAIGYLDFKRDNGIELSISTYEQKDNFKLSRLCIEPYFLIGRANEVATVKSKINPIHLTVKSAYKGGEILCNVQISDLYISRQPFKESADEISSVSAGIDTSYAKIIYENYQNYGRSGN
;
A
#
# COMPACT_ATOMS: atom_id res chain seq x y z
N MET A 1 0.61 -70.74 -44.01
CA MET A 1 0.05 -69.76 -43.03
C MET A 1 1.00 -69.68 -41.84
N LYS A 2 1.69 -68.55 -41.64
CA LYS A 2 2.63 -68.36 -40.53
C LYS A 2 1.82 -68.22 -39.23
N LYS A 3 1.92 -69.20 -38.32
CA LYS A 3 1.38 -69.09 -36.96
C LYS A 3 2.20 -68.02 -36.23
N ALA A 4 1.69 -66.79 -36.13
CA ALA A 4 2.26 -65.81 -35.22
C ALA A 4 2.23 -66.43 -33.82
N SER A 5 3.37 -66.51 -33.15
CA SER A 5 3.45 -67.15 -31.84
C SER A 5 2.58 -66.35 -30.86
N ILE A 6 1.78 -67.06 -30.06
CA ILE A 6 0.94 -66.46 -29.01
C ILE A 6 1.77 -65.53 -28.12
N SER A 7 3.04 -65.86 -27.90
CA SER A 7 4.04 -65.03 -27.21
C SER A 7 4.26 -63.65 -27.86
N PHE A 8 4.25 -63.54 -29.19
CA PHE A 8 4.39 -62.25 -29.89
C PHE A 8 3.15 -61.37 -29.70
N VAL A 9 1.95 -61.95 -29.76
CA VAL A 9 0.70 -61.22 -29.53
C VAL A 9 0.63 -60.71 -28.09
N ILE A 10 1.00 -61.55 -27.11
CA ILE A 10 1.07 -61.17 -25.69
C ILE A 10 2.09 -60.04 -25.48
N LEU A 11 3.26 -60.12 -26.11
CA LEU A 11 4.29 -59.08 -26.01
C LEU A 11 3.78 -57.73 -26.54
N VAL A 12 3.15 -57.74 -27.72
CA VAL A 12 2.59 -56.52 -28.33
C VAL A 12 1.47 -55.95 -27.45
N SER A 13 0.58 -56.79 -26.91
CA SER A 13 -0.45 -56.36 -25.96
C SER A 13 0.15 -55.73 -24.70
N LEU A 14 1.22 -56.30 -24.15
CA LEU A 14 1.90 -55.77 -22.96
C LEU A 14 2.54 -54.41 -23.25
N VAL A 15 3.19 -54.24 -24.40
CA VAL A 15 3.80 -52.97 -24.83
C VAL A 15 2.73 -51.89 -25.02
N ILE A 16 1.58 -52.21 -25.62
CA ILE A 16 0.45 -51.28 -25.77
C ILE A 16 -0.10 -50.87 -24.40
N LEU A 17 -0.22 -51.82 -23.47
CA LEU A 17 -0.78 -51.57 -22.13
C LEU A 17 0.17 -50.72 -21.27
N CYS A 18 1.47 -51.03 -21.30
CA CYS A 18 2.50 -50.23 -20.63
C CYS A 18 2.66 -48.84 -21.27
N GLY A 19 2.63 -48.75 -22.60
CA GLY A 19 2.65 -47.48 -23.32
C GLY A 19 1.43 -46.60 -23.02
N GLY A 20 0.24 -47.21 -23.00
CA GLY A 20 -1.00 -46.54 -22.63
C GLY A 20 -0.98 -46.02 -21.19
N ALA A 21 -0.51 -46.82 -20.23
CA ALA A 21 -0.37 -46.41 -18.83
C ALA A 21 0.64 -45.27 -18.65
N ALA A 22 1.77 -45.30 -19.36
CA ALA A 22 2.76 -44.24 -19.33
C ALA A 22 2.20 -42.91 -19.86
N ILE A 23 1.48 -42.94 -20.99
CA ILE A 23 0.82 -41.75 -21.56
C ILE A 23 -0.25 -41.20 -20.60
N PHE A 24 -1.03 -42.08 -19.97
CA PHE A 24 -2.05 -41.68 -19.00
C PHE A 24 -1.43 -40.98 -17.78
N ASN A 25 -0.31 -41.51 -17.27
CA ASN A 25 0.42 -40.89 -16.16
C ASN A 25 1.00 -39.52 -16.54
N ILE A 26 1.55 -39.38 -17.76
CA ILE A 26 2.07 -38.09 -18.25
C ILE A 26 0.93 -37.07 -18.40
N ALA A 27 -0.22 -37.48 -18.95
CA ALA A 27 -1.39 -36.62 -19.09
C ALA A 27 -1.97 -36.20 -17.73
N ALA A 28 -2.06 -37.12 -16.78
CA ALA A 28 -2.51 -36.83 -15.41
C ALA A 28 -1.54 -35.86 -14.70
N ALA A 29 -0.23 -36.09 -14.81
CA ALA A 29 0.79 -35.21 -14.25
C ALA A 29 0.77 -33.81 -14.89
N SER A 30 0.59 -33.73 -16.21
CA SER A 30 0.45 -32.46 -16.94
C SER A 30 -0.78 -31.68 -16.48
N ARG A 31 -1.94 -32.34 -16.35
CA ARG A 31 -3.18 -31.71 -15.85
C ARG A 31 -3.05 -31.24 -14.41
N TYR A 32 -2.39 -32.02 -13.56
CA TYR A 32 -2.13 -31.64 -12.16
C TYR A 32 -1.21 -30.42 -12.08
N ARG A 33 -0.10 -30.41 -12.83
CA ARG A 33 0.82 -29.26 -12.91
C ARG A 33 0.14 -28.01 -13.44
N ALA A 34 -0.70 -28.15 -14.47
CA ALA A 34 -1.45 -27.02 -15.00
C ALA A 34 -2.37 -26.43 -13.92
N ARG A 35 -3.12 -27.27 -13.19
CA ARG A 35 -4.00 -26.83 -12.10
C ARG A 35 -3.23 -26.10 -10.99
N THR A 36 -2.09 -26.63 -10.56
CA THR A 36 -1.28 -25.98 -9.51
C THR A 36 -0.71 -24.64 -9.96
N GLU A 37 -0.31 -24.50 -11.22
CA GLU A 37 0.13 -23.21 -11.76
C GLU A 37 -1.02 -22.20 -11.87
N TYR A 38 -2.23 -22.64 -12.26
CA TYR A 38 -3.41 -21.78 -12.25
C TYR A 38 -3.75 -21.29 -10.84
N GLU A 39 -3.79 -22.19 -9.86
CA GLU A 39 -4.06 -21.83 -8.46
C GLU A 39 -3.00 -20.84 -7.92
N ARG A 40 -1.73 -21.01 -8.32
CA ARG A 40 -0.65 -20.08 -7.96
C ARG A 40 -0.85 -18.69 -8.57
N ILE A 41 -1.23 -18.62 -9.84
CA ILE A 41 -1.51 -17.36 -10.54
C ILE A 41 -2.73 -16.67 -9.92
N GLU A 42 -3.79 -17.41 -9.60
CA GLU A 42 -4.98 -16.89 -8.94
C GLU A 42 -4.64 -16.31 -7.55
N ASN A 43 -3.91 -17.04 -6.73
CA ASN A 43 -3.47 -16.57 -5.41
C ASN A 43 -2.60 -15.30 -5.50
N ARG A 44 -1.79 -15.19 -6.57
CA ARG A 44 -1.03 -13.98 -6.87
C ARG A 44 -1.96 -12.80 -7.16
N TYR A 45 -2.94 -12.95 -8.05
CA TYR A 45 -3.89 -11.86 -8.34
C TYR A 45 -4.69 -11.40 -7.10
N ILE A 46 -5.03 -12.35 -6.22
CA ILE A 46 -5.66 -12.03 -4.93
C ILE A 46 -4.70 -11.21 -4.05
N SER A 47 -3.41 -11.57 -4.03
CA SER A 47 -2.39 -10.80 -3.31
C SER A 47 -2.22 -9.39 -3.90
N GLU A 48 -2.21 -9.23 -5.23
CA GLU A 48 -2.18 -7.92 -5.90
C GLU A 48 -3.39 -7.06 -5.50
N SER A 49 -4.58 -7.67 -5.40
CA SER A 49 -5.79 -6.98 -4.93
C SER A 49 -5.67 -6.46 -3.49
N GLY A 50 -4.90 -7.16 -2.64
CA GLY A 50 -4.59 -6.69 -1.29
C GLY A 50 -3.73 -5.43 -1.27
N ILE A 51 -2.80 -5.29 -2.22
CA ILE A 51 -1.99 -4.08 -2.38
C ILE A 51 -2.87 -2.90 -2.76
N ASP A 52 -3.75 -3.08 -3.75
CA ASP A 52 -4.66 -2.01 -4.19
C ASP A 52 -5.60 -1.54 -3.08
N LEU A 53 -6.12 -2.48 -2.28
CA LEU A 53 -6.97 -2.14 -1.15
C LEU A 53 -6.22 -1.32 -0.09
N ALA A 54 -5.01 -1.75 0.29
CA ALA A 54 -4.21 -1.06 1.31
C ALA A 54 -3.86 0.37 0.89
N VAL A 55 -3.48 0.57 -0.37
CA VAL A 55 -3.21 1.90 -0.93
C VAL A 55 -4.49 2.75 -0.97
N GLY A 56 -5.60 2.15 -1.37
CA GLY A 56 -6.91 2.83 -1.39
C GLY A 56 -7.35 3.29 0.00
N LEU A 57 -7.19 2.43 1.01
CA LEU A 57 -7.48 2.75 2.41
C LEU A 57 -6.53 3.83 2.95
N PHE A 58 -5.24 3.78 2.62
CA PHE A 58 -4.30 4.84 2.98
C PHE A 58 -4.74 6.21 2.47
N ILE A 59 -5.12 6.31 1.19
CA ILE A 59 -5.60 7.57 0.60
C ILE A 59 -6.91 8.01 1.24
N ASN A 60 -7.81 7.07 1.50
CA ASN A 60 -9.07 7.35 2.19
C ASN A 60 -8.82 7.90 3.60
N TYR A 61 -7.87 7.32 4.33
CA TYR A 61 -7.47 7.77 5.65
C TYR A 61 -6.94 9.20 5.61
N LEU A 62 -6.01 9.51 4.69
CA LEU A 62 -5.51 10.88 4.50
C LEU A 62 -6.62 11.88 4.16
N SER A 63 -7.58 11.49 3.33
CA SER A 63 -8.69 12.34 2.89
C SER A 63 -9.68 12.68 4.00
N ASN A 64 -9.75 11.86 5.05
CA ASN A 64 -10.70 12.00 6.16
C ASN A 64 -10.04 12.56 7.42
N GLN A 65 -8.74 12.90 7.37
CA GLN A 65 -8.06 13.55 8.49
C GLN A 65 -8.17 15.07 8.43
N ASP A 66 -8.63 15.63 9.54
CA ASP A 66 -8.59 17.06 9.82
C ASP A 66 -7.39 17.38 10.72
N TYR A 67 -6.63 18.38 10.32
CA TYR A 67 -5.46 18.87 11.04
C TYR A 67 -5.72 20.26 11.59
N VAL A 68 -4.98 20.60 12.63
CA VAL A 68 -4.97 21.93 13.23
C VAL A 68 -3.54 22.46 13.20
N LEU A 69 -3.34 23.56 12.47
CA LEU A 69 -2.06 24.26 12.39
C LEU A 69 -2.05 25.44 13.36
N ALA A 70 -1.13 25.43 14.31
CA ALA A 70 -0.89 26.58 15.18
C ALA A 70 -0.10 27.66 14.42
N TYR A 71 -0.43 28.93 14.65
CA TYR A 71 0.29 30.07 14.08
C TYR A 71 0.38 31.23 15.08
N SER A 72 1.38 32.08 14.89
CA SER A 72 1.51 33.36 15.62
C SER A 72 1.20 34.53 14.69
N GLN A 73 0.67 35.61 15.26
CA GLN A 73 0.42 36.87 14.54
C GLN A 73 1.34 37.97 15.08
N ASN A 74 2.11 38.60 14.20
CA ASN A 74 2.93 39.77 14.54
C ASN A 74 2.07 41.05 14.54
N GLY A 75 2.56 42.12 15.17
CA GLY A 75 1.87 43.41 15.26
C GLY A 75 1.50 44.05 13.92
N ASP A 76 2.19 43.66 12.82
CA ASP A 76 1.89 44.11 11.45
C ASP A 76 0.78 43.29 10.76
N GLY A 77 0.16 42.32 11.46
CA GLY A 77 -0.90 41.45 10.93
C GLY A 77 -0.41 40.25 10.10
N ASN A 78 0.91 40.06 10.01
CA ASN A 78 1.51 38.87 9.38
C ASN A 78 1.38 37.65 10.29
N CYS A 79 0.96 36.53 9.70
CA CYS A 79 0.76 35.26 10.39
C CYS A 79 1.81 34.23 9.92
N GLN A 80 2.30 33.41 10.84
CA GLN A 80 3.27 32.35 10.55
C GLN A 80 2.96 31.07 11.31
N VAL A 81 2.91 29.94 10.60
CA VAL A 81 2.74 28.60 11.19
C VAL A 81 3.93 28.25 12.08
N LEU A 82 3.65 27.71 13.26
CA LEU A 82 4.64 27.30 14.24
C LEU A 82 4.99 25.80 14.04
N ASP A 83 6.21 25.53 13.61
CA ASP A 83 6.70 24.16 13.33
C ASP A 83 6.75 23.26 14.57
N GLU A 84 6.99 23.84 15.75
CA GLU A 84 7.04 23.12 17.03
C GLU A 84 5.72 22.40 17.33
N TYR A 85 4.60 23.04 17.02
CA TYR A 85 3.24 22.53 17.25
C TYR A 85 2.62 21.89 16.01
N SER A 86 3.37 21.77 14.90
CA SER A 86 2.81 21.23 13.67
C SER A 86 2.52 19.73 13.82
N PRO A 87 1.31 19.27 13.44
CA PRO A 87 0.97 17.86 13.44
C PRO A 87 1.80 17.09 12.41
N TYR A 88 2.01 15.80 12.68
CA TYR A 88 2.53 14.86 11.68
C TYR A 88 1.41 14.43 10.75
N LEU A 89 1.78 13.98 9.55
CA LEU A 89 0.86 13.40 8.57
C LEU A 89 0.04 12.24 9.15
N LEU A 90 0.66 11.42 10.01
CA LEU A 90 0.03 10.31 10.70
C LEU A 90 0.59 10.24 12.13
N ASP A 91 -0.25 9.85 13.09
CA ASP A 91 0.16 9.72 14.48
C ASP A 91 1.19 8.61 14.67
N GLU A 92 1.13 7.55 13.86
CA GLU A 92 2.11 6.46 13.82
C GLU A 92 3.53 6.98 13.56
N ILE A 93 3.69 7.97 12.67
CA ILE A 93 4.99 8.58 12.35
C ILE A 93 5.50 9.41 13.54
N LYS A 94 4.60 10.11 14.25
CA LYS A 94 4.97 10.90 15.43
C LYS A 94 5.61 10.04 16.51
N ILE A 95 5.00 8.88 16.80
CA ILE A 95 5.44 7.98 17.87
C ILE A 95 6.59 7.06 17.46
N ALA A 96 6.79 6.82 16.17
CA ALA A 96 7.85 5.96 15.67
C ALA A 96 9.25 6.46 16.01
N GLU A 97 10.20 5.54 16.14
CA GLU A 97 11.62 5.88 16.08
C GLU A 97 11.98 6.42 14.70
N ASN A 98 13.08 7.16 14.61
CA ASN A 98 13.52 7.71 13.33
C ASN A 98 14.17 6.60 12.50
N LEU A 99 13.37 5.90 11.71
CA LEU A 99 13.73 4.73 10.90
C LEU A 99 13.52 5.01 9.41
N ASP A 100 14.05 4.15 8.55
CA ASP A 100 13.81 4.22 7.11
C ASP A 100 12.32 4.07 6.76
N ASP A 101 11.64 3.13 7.41
CA ASP A 101 10.24 2.84 7.19
C ASP A 101 9.46 2.82 8.51
N VAL A 102 8.26 3.38 8.50
CA VAL A 102 7.33 3.35 9.63
C VAL A 102 6.15 2.44 9.27
N PRO A 103 5.86 1.39 10.06
CA PRO A 103 4.72 0.52 9.81
C PRO A 103 3.40 1.26 10.07
N LEU A 104 2.41 1.00 9.22
CA LEU A 104 1.05 1.54 9.30
C LEU A 104 0.09 0.41 9.70
N ASP A 105 0.16 0.02 10.97
CA ASP A 105 -0.54 -1.16 11.50
C ASP A 105 -2.06 -1.03 11.43
N LEU A 106 -2.60 0.18 11.61
CA LEU A 106 -4.04 0.43 11.52
C LEU A 106 -4.57 0.05 10.13
N ILE A 107 -3.96 0.60 9.09
CA ILE A 107 -4.37 0.37 7.70
C ILE A 107 -4.10 -1.09 7.31
N SER A 108 -2.98 -1.67 7.76
CA SER A 108 -2.66 -3.09 7.52
C SER A 108 -3.74 -4.01 8.10
N THR A 109 -4.16 -3.75 9.33
CA THR A 109 -5.20 -4.52 10.02
C THR A 109 -6.57 -4.35 9.36
N GLU A 110 -6.98 -3.11 9.06
CA GLU A 110 -8.26 -2.85 8.39
C GLU A 110 -8.33 -3.50 7.00
N SER A 111 -7.22 -3.48 6.25
CA SER A 111 -7.12 -4.12 4.94
C SER A 111 -7.33 -5.64 5.05
N ALA A 112 -6.63 -6.28 5.99
CA ALA A 112 -6.75 -7.72 6.23
C ALA A 112 -8.16 -8.11 6.71
N ASP A 113 -8.76 -7.30 7.57
CA ASP A 113 -10.12 -7.51 8.08
C ASP A 113 -11.17 -7.38 6.98
N TYR A 114 -11.06 -6.38 6.11
CA TYR A 114 -11.97 -6.19 4.99
C TYR A 114 -11.89 -7.37 4.01
N LEU A 115 -10.69 -7.81 3.62
CA LEU A 115 -10.51 -8.95 2.71
C LEU A 115 -11.01 -10.25 3.33
N SER A 116 -10.78 -10.44 4.63
CA SER A 116 -11.33 -11.57 5.36
C SER A 116 -12.85 -11.55 5.36
N ALA A 117 -13.47 -10.37 5.54
CA ALA A 117 -14.93 -10.23 5.57
C ALA A 117 -15.60 -10.56 4.23
N ILE A 118 -14.92 -10.32 3.10
CA ILE A 118 -15.43 -10.65 1.76
C ILE A 118 -15.07 -12.09 1.30
N GLY A 119 -14.42 -12.89 2.15
CA GLY A 119 -14.20 -14.33 1.93
C GLY A 119 -12.74 -14.78 1.83
N TYR A 120 -11.76 -13.88 1.86
CA TYR A 120 -10.34 -14.21 1.79
C TYR A 120 -9.72 -14.35 3.19
N LEU A 121 -10.22 -15.33 3.96
CA LEU A 121 -9.92 -15.52 5.38
C LEU A 121 -8.41 -15.65 5.73
N ASP A 122 -7.59 -16.10 4.79
CA ASP A 122 -6.17 -16.33 5.07
C ASP A 122 -5.36 -15.04 5.21
N PHE A 123 -5.88 -13.89 4.73
CA PHE A 123 -5.26 -12.59 5.01
C PHE A 123 -5.22 -12.27 6.52
N LYS A 124 -6.24 -12.71 7.27
CA LYS A 124 -6.33 -12.46 8.71
C LYS A 124 -5.52 -13.46 9.55
N ARG A 125 -5.22 -14.64 9.02
CA ARG A 125 -4.53 -15.69 9.77
C ARG A 125 -3.03 -15.46 9.90
N ASP A 126 -2.42 -14.89 8.87
CA ASP A 126 -0.96 -14.82 8.74
C ASP A 126 -0.42 -13.37 8.65
N ASN A 127 -1.20 -12.35 9.05
CA ASN A 127 -0.91 -10.93 8.78
C ASN A 127 -0.58 -10.72 7.29
N GLY A 128 -1.52 -11.13 6.43
CA GLY A 128 -1.30 -11.19 5.00
C GLY A 128 -1.18 -9.84 4.32
N ILE A 129 -1.29 -8.71 5.04
CA ILE A 129 -1.00 -7.37 4.50
C ILE A 129 -0.13 -6.63 5.52
N GLU A 130 0.99 -6.12 5.05
CA GLU A 130 1.89 -5.22 5.79
C GLU A 130 2.07 -3.96 4.94
N LEU A 131 1.73 -2.80 5.49
CA LEU A 131 1.92 -1.49 4.88
C LEU A 131 2.93 -0.69 5.71
N SER A 132 3.91 -0.09 5.04
CA SER A 132 4.82 0.88 5.65
C SER A 132 4.95 2.13 4.80
N ILE A 133 5.27 3.25 5.45
CA ILE A 133 5.61 4.52 4.81
C ILE A 133 7.10 4.77 4.93
N SER A 134 7.75 5.08 3.81
CA SER A 134 9.19 5.36 3.80
C SER A 134 9.44 6.78 4.26
N THR A 135 10.15 6.92 5.38
CA THR A 135 10.55 8.20 5.96
C THR A 135 12.03 8.52 5.79
N TYR A 136 12.85 7.57 5.34
CA TYR A 136 14.28 7.72 5.06
C TYR A 136 15.07 8.33 6.23
N GLU A 137 14.78 7.87 7.46
CA GLU A 137 15.34 8.42 8.70
C GLU A 137 15.10 9.93 8.87
N GLN A 138 14.01 10.46 8.30
CA GLN A 138 13.65 11.87 8.39
C GLN A 138 12.16 12.03 8.71
N LYS A 139 11.69 11.39 9.79
CA LYS A 139 10.27 11.43 10.17
C LYS A 139 9.74 12.86 10.35
N ASP A 140 10.57 13.81 10.76
CA ASP A 140 10.17 15.20 10.95
C ASP A 140 9.76 15.90 9.65
N ASN A 141 10.20 15.42 8.48
CA ASN A 141 9.74 15.96 7.19
C ASN A 141 8.26 15.66 6.93
N PHE A 142 7.66 14.75 7.70
CA PHE A 142 6.23 14.44 7.65
C PHE A 142 5.40 15.34 8.56
N LYS A 143 5.99 16.31 9.25
CA LYS A 143 5.22 17.42 9.82
C LYS A 143 4.57 18.22 8.72
N LEU A 144 3.29 18.60 8.87
CA LEU A 144 2.58 19.36 7.84
C LEU A 144 3.28 20.69 7.50
N SER A 145 3.93 21.33 8.47
CA SER A 145 4.75 22.54 8.26
C SER A 145 5.98 22.32 7.36
N ARG A 146 6.51 21.10 7.28
CA ARG A 146 7.72 20.76 6.52
C ARG A 146 7.43 19.99 5.23
N LEU A 147 6.26 19.35 5.17
CA LEU A 147 5.82 18.55 4.03
C LEU A 147 5.37 19.44 2.86
N CYS A 148 4.91 20.65 3.15
CA CYS A 148 4.50 21.65 2.17
C CYS A 148 5.69 22.22 1.39
N ILE A 149 5.58 22.27 0.07
CA ILE A 149 6.62 22.83 -0.81
C ILE A 149 6.45 24.35 -0.98
N GLU A 150 5.24 24.88 -0.80
CA GLU A 150 4.91 26.27 -1.13
C GLU A 150 5.01 27.18 0.10
N PRO A 151 5.89 28.20 0.10
CA PRO A 151 6.15 29.00 1.29
C PRO A 151 4.93 29.81 1.75
N TYR A 152 4.10 30.30 0.83
CA TYR A 152 2.87 31.06 1.13
C TYR A 152 1.80 30.25 1.85
N PHE A 153 1.95 28.93 1.93
CA PHE A 153 1.10 28.13 2.78
C PHE A 153 1.44 28.32 4.26
N LEU A 154 2.70 28.54 4.61
CA LEU A 154 3.17 28.65 5.99
C LEU A 154 3.15 30.08 6.52
N ILE A 155 3.17 31.06 5.62
CA ILE A 155 3.13 32.49 5.94
C ILE A 155 1.95 33.16 5.25
N GLY A 156 1.34 34.12 5.92
CA GLY A 156 0.14 34.77 5.41
C GLY A 156 -0.24 36.03 6.16
N ARG A 157 -1.48 36.48 5.97
CA ARG A 157 -2.05 37.63 6.68
C ARG A 157 -3.38 37.29 7.35
N ALA A 158 -3.65 37.95 8.46
CA ALA A 158 -4.86 37.77 9.26
C ALA A 158 -6.19 38.12 8.52
N ASN A 159 -6.11 38.76 7.35
CA ASN A 159 -7.25 39.17 6.53
C ASN A 159 -7.39 38.36 5.22
N GLU A 160 -6.77 37.19 5.15
CA GLU A 160 -7.00 36.25 4.05
C GLU A 160 -8.48 35.83 4.00
N VAL A 161 -9.02 35.65 2.79
CA VAL A 161 -10.44 35.28 2.60
C VAL A 161 -10.56 33.90 1.93
N ALA A 162 -9.54 33.49 1.18
CA ALA A 162 -9.55 32.25 0.42
C ALA A 162 -8.75 31.15 1.15
N THR A 163 -9.20 29.91 0.96
CA THR A 163 -8.42 28.72 1.31
C THR A 163 -7.11 28.73 0.53
N VAL A 164 -6.02 28.45 1.24
CA VAL A 164 -4.67 28.37 0.66
C VAL A 164 -4.31 26.90 0.51
N LYS A 165 -3.73 26.53 -0.62
CA LYS A 165 -3.26 25.16 -0.90
C LYS A 165 -1.73 25.16 -1.04
N SER A 166 -1.12 24.04 -0.68
CA SER A 166 0.27 23.70 -1.00
C SER A 166 0.32 22.30 -1.58
N LYS A 167 1.06 22.10 -2.67
CA LYS A 167 1.51 20.77 -3.03
C LYS A 167 2.44 20.22 -1.94
N ILE A 168 2.36 18.92 -1.71
CA ILE A 168 3.28 18.21 -0.83
C ILE A 168 4.27 17.34 -1.60
N ASN A 169 5.38 17.01 -0.93
CA ASN A 169 6.32 16.02 -1.44
C ASN A 169 5.62 14.66 -1.69
N PRO A 170 6.04 13.90 -2.71
CA PRO A 170 5.52 12.56 -2.93
C PRO A 170 5.68 11.68 -1.70
N ILE A 171 4.68 10.84 -1.46
CA ILE A 171 4.70 9.84 -0.39
C ILE A 171 5.08 8.50 -1.01
N HIS A 172 6.01 7.81 -0.36
CA HIS A 172 6.45 6.48 -0.75
C HIS A 172 5.95 5.47 0.27
N LEU A 173 5.28 4.44 -0.22
CA LEU A 173 4.78 3.32 0.57
C LEU A 173 5.44 2.03 0.10
N THR A 174 5.61 1.10 1.02
CA THR A 174 5.93 -0.29 0.70
C THR A 174 4.79 -1.14 1.21
N VAL A 175 4.24 -1.96 0.31
CA VAL A 175 3.11 -2.83 0.59
C VAL A 175 3.53 -4.26 0.31
N LYS A 176 3.40 -5.12 1.32
CA LYS A 176 3.58 -6.55 1.19
C LYS A 176 2.23 -7.22 1.39
N SER A 177 1.88 -8.11 0.48
CA SER A 177 0.62 -8.83 0.49
C SER A 177 0.86 -10.32 0.25
N ALA A 178 0.31 -11.16 1.11
CA ALA A 178 0.48 -12.61 1.11
C ALA A 178 -0.86 -13.33 1.26
N TYR A 179 -1.17 -14.21 0.31
CA TYR A 179 -2.36 -15.05 0.32
C TYR A 179 -2.07 -16.46 -0.24
N LYS A 180 -2.30 -17.50 0.57
CA LYS A 180 -2.15 -18.93 0.20
C LYS A 180 -0.88 -19.25 -0.59
N GLY A 181 0.26 -18.70 -0.17
CA GLY A 181 1.56 -18.91 -0.80
C GLY A 181 1.84 -18.07 -2.06
N GLY A 182 0.91 -17.23 -2.48
CA GLY A 182 1.21 -16.05 -3.27
C GLY A 182 1.72 -14.95 -2.33
N GLU A 183 2.87 -14.36 -2.62
CA GLU A 183 3.43 -13.26 -1.84
C GLU A 183 4.03 -12.23 -2.79
N ILE A 184 3.65 -10.98 -2.59
CA ILE A 184 4.05 -9.88 -3.45
C ILE A 184 4.42 -8.67 -2.62
N LEU A 185 5.56 -8.10 -2.96
CA LEU A 185 6.00 -6.80 -2.49
C LEU A 185 5.81 -5.79 -3.62
N CYS A 186 5.29 -4.61 -3.29
CA CYS A 186 5.16 -3.50 -4.22
C CYS A 186 5.56 -2.20 -3.51
N ASN A 187 6.34 -1.37 -4.21
CA ASN A 187 6.60 -0.01 -3.80
C ASN A 187 5.61 0.90 -4.49
N VAL A 188 5.02 1.84 -3.79
CA VAL A 188 3.98 2.72 -4.32
C VAL A 188 4.41 4.16 -4.09
N GLN A 189 4.38 4.95 -5.15
CA GLN A 189 4.57 6.39 -5.08
C GLN A 189 3.22 7.08 -5.26
N ILE A 190 2.84 7.91 -4.28
CA ILE A 190 1.65 8.75 -4.34
C ILE A 190 2.11 10.19 -4.51
N SER A 191 1.65 10.83 -5.58
CA SER A 191 2.03 12.20 -5.96
C SER A 191 0.80 13.05 -6.23
N ASP A 192 0.99 14.34 -6.46
CA ASP A 192 -0.09 15.31 -6.72
C ASP A 192 -1.12 15.42 -5.58
N LEU A 193 -0.64 15.21 -4.35
CA LEU A 193 -1.37 15.52 -3.13
C LEU A 193 -1.18 16.99 -2.76
N TYR A 194 -2.24 17.59 -2.20
CA TYR A 194 -2.23 18.96 -1.73
C TYR A 194 -2.70 19.03 -0.28
N ILE A 195 -2.04 19.85 0.53
CA ILE A 195 -2.62 20.28 1.81
C ILE A 195 -3.38 21.58 1.56
N SER A 196 -4.57 21.68 2.11
CA SER A 196 -5.37 22.89 2.12
C SER A 196 -5.53 23.39 3.55
N ARG A 197 -5.46 24.71 3.74
CA ARG A 197 -5.77 25.35 5.03
C ARG A 197 -6.81 26.44 4.84
N GLN A 198 -7.63 26.63 5.87
CA GLN A 198 -8.47 27.82 5.95
C GLN A 198 -7.59 29.09 6.02
N PRO A 199 -8.13 30.26 5.64
CA PRO A 199 -7.41 31.52 5.81
C PRO A 199 -7.08 31.76 7.29
N PHE A 200 -5.94 32.41 7.54
CA PHE A 200 -5.64 32.90 8.89
C PHE A 200 -6.68 33.95 9.30
N LYS A 201 -6.95 34.03 10.60
CA LYS A 201 -7.90 34.98 11.16
C LYS A 201 -7.17 35.90 12.12
N GLU A 202 -7.71 37.10 12.28
CA GLU A 202 -7.21 38.00 13.30
C GLU A 202 -7.47 37.40 14.69
N SER A 203 -6.40 37.32 15.49
CA SER A 203 -6.42 36.74 16.83
C SER A 203 -5.94 37.77 17.84
N ALA A 204 -6.65 37.87 18.96
CA ALA A 204 -6.19 38.64 20.12
C ALA A 204 -5.12 37.88 20.93
N ASP A 205 -5.03 36.57 20.74
CA ASP A 205 -4.08 35.68 21.40
C ASP A 205 -2.75 35.61 20.63
N GLU A 206 -1.65 35.44 21.36
CA GLU A 206 -0.28 35.34 20.82
C GLU A 206 -0.09 34.10 19.93
N ILE A 207 -0.83 33.02 20.22
CA ILE A 207 -0.90 31.79 19.42
C ILE A 207 -2.35 31.49 19.10
N SER A 208 -2.64 31.28 17.81
CA SER A 208 -3.95 30.89 17.30
C SER A 208 -3.85 29.61 16.47
N SER A 209 -4.97 29.14 15.95
CA SER A 209 -5.03 27.89 15.19
C SER A 209 -5.93 27.97 13.97
N VAL A 210 -5.60 27.20 12.94
CA VAL A 210 -6.35 27.12 11.69
C VAL A 210 -6.52 25.68 11.26
N SER A 211 -7.72 25.35 10.76
CA SER A 211 -8.00 24.01 10.23
C SER A 211 -7.30 23.81 8.89
N ALA A 212 -6.74 22.61 8.70
CA ALA A 212 -6.15 22.15 7.48
C ALA A 212 -6.58 20.70 7.19
N GLY A 213 -6.45 20.28 5.94
CA GLY A 213 -6.83 18.94 5.47
C GLY A 213 -6.08 18.58 4.19
N ILE A 214 -5.99 17.29 3.89
CA ILE A 214 -5.34 16.80 2.66
C ILE A 214 -6.38 16.62 1.58
N ASP A 215 -6.17 17.29 0.46
CA ASP A 215 -6.93 17.13 -0.77
C ASP A 215 -6.27 16.03 -1.61
N THR A 216 -6.96 14.89 -1.68
CA THR A 216 -6.54 13.69 -2.43
C THR A 216 -7.18 13.60 -3.81
N SER A 217 -7.99 14.60 -4.22
CA SER A 217 -8.79 14.55 -5.45
C SER A 217 -7.95 14.40 -6.74
N TYR A 218 -6.69 14.83 -6.68
CA TYR A 218 -5.73 14.78 -7.79
C TYR A 218 -4.62 13.75 -7.57
N ALA A 219 -4.76 12.88 -6.55
CA ALA A 219 -3.74 11.91 -6.20
C ALA A 219 -3.41 11.02 -7.40
N LYS A 220 -2.13 11.01 -7.76
CA LYS A 220 -1.58 10.13 -8.79
C LYS A 220 -0.79 9.01 -8.12
N ILE A 221 -1.30 7.80 -8.26
CA ILE A 221 -0.72 6.58 -7.71
C ILE A 221 0.09 5.87 -8.78
N ILE A 222 1.35 5.57 -8.50
CA ILE A 222 2.24 4.80 -9.36
C ILE A 222 2.68 3.58 -8.56
N TYR A 223 2.38 2.40 -9.11
CA TYR A 223 2.81 1.13 -8.55
C TYR A 223 4.12 0.71 -9.21
N GLU A 224 5.15 0.55 -8.40
CA GLU A 224 6.48 0.15 -8.83
C GLU A 224 6.79 -1.25 -8.31
N ASN A 225 7.43 -2.05 -9.18
CA ASN A 225 8.07 -3.31 -8.82
C ASN A 225 7.18 -4.31 -8.06
N TYR A 226 6.23 -4.95 -8.74
CA TYR A 226 5.59 -6.18 -8.22
C TYR A 226 6.62 -7.32 -8.19
N GLN A 227 7.32 -7.48 -7.07
CA GLN A 227 8.32 -8.52 -6.87
C GLN A 227 7.70 -9.71 -6.14
N ASN A 228 7.85 -10.91 -6.71
CA ASN A 228 7.51 -12.13 -5.99
C ASN A 228 8.55 -12.37 -4.91
N TYR A 229 8.12 -12.39 -3.66
CA TYR A 229 8.91 -13.02 -2.60
C TYR A 229 8.72 -14.53 -2.75
N GLY A 230 9.63 -15.18 -3.48
CA GLY A 230 9.75 -16.63 -3.36
C GLY A 230 10.28 -16.93 -1.96
N ARG A 231 9.65 -17.85 -1.22
CA ARG A 231 10.30 -18.47 -0.07
C ARG A 231 11.68 -18.95 -0.53
N SER A 232 12.74 -18.25 -0.12
CA SER A 232 14.07 -18.82 -0.06
C SER A 232 13.92 -20.08 0.78
N GLY A 233 14.23 -21.23 0.18
CA GLY A 233 13.87 -22.53 0.71
C GLY A 233 14.29 -22.71 2.16
N ASN A 234 13.40 -23.32 2.94
CA ASN A 234 13.70 -24.19 4.08
C ASN A 234 12.66 -25.30 4.10
#